data_AF-A0A7G8UWS6-F1
#
_entry.id   AF-A0A7G8UWS6-F1
#
_cell.length_a   1.000
_cell.length_b   1.000
_cell.length_c   1.000
_cell.angle_alpha   90.00
_cell.angle_beta   90.00
_cell.angle_gamma   90.00
#
_symmetry.space_group_name_H-M   'P 1'
#
loop_
_entity.id
_entity.type
_entity.pdbx_description
1 polymer ?
#
loop_
_entity_poly.entity_id
_entity_poly.type
_entity_poly.pdbx_seq_one_letter_code
_entity_poly.pdbx_strand_id
1 'polypeptide(L)'
;MQIGAIIDKGPMDWQIVQQTNGSANISLSGSWTAKEDNAIEPKVFVRIVNEETGEVIIPWKGSANLGKAQWEITIADVPAGGLYRLETCLSLNADHYKAMEWAVRGDMIHHIGVGDVFVIAGQSNAAGYGKDPIYDPPELGLHLLRNNGHWALAAHPMNESTGIIHEANREVSNPGHSPYLSFARKLKRELGYPIGLIQTACGSSPLSAWNPEEDGYLYRNMMDILQSQGVGTIKGVLWYQGCSDTAVDESATYLDRFKRIVARLREDRNDAELPLLTVQLNRWVHPVHETSNQNWGRLREAQRQAARQIAGVYVVPAIDCSLSDSAHISASSNLVLGERLARTALKYLYGKPFICDAPDIEEAIRIGPAQIRLTFKHISDRLFVYDEGADGLPFVAEDEEGFLHAVGYELEDPHSIAITLGREWIGECWVHGASEQNPKSFVPVDFASHLPMLSFYGVRVTEQKPGGATL
;
A
#
# COMPACT_ATOMS: atom_id res chain seq x y z
N MET A 1 39.84 18.37 10.41
CA MET A 1 39.46 17.53 11.57
C MET A 1 38.10 18.01 12.04
N GLN A 2 37.12 17.12 12.13
CA GLN A 2 35.77 17.44 12.60
C GLN A 2 35.82 17.68 14.12
N ILE A 3 35.13 18.70 14.62
CA ILE A 3 35.24 19.15 16.03
C ILE A 3 33.84 19.20 16.63
N GLY A 4 33.66 18.72 17.85
CA GLY A 4 32.41 18.63 18.59
C GLY A 4 31.74 17.26 18.44
N ALA A 5 30.41 17.20 18.61
CA ALA A 5 29.67 15.95 18.50
C ALA A 5 29.56 15.48 17.05
N ILE A 6 29.72 14.18 16.83
CA ILE A 6 29.68 13.48 15.55
C ILE A 6 28.64 12.37 15.66
N ILE A 7 27.74 12.27 14.69
CA ILE A 7 26.69 11.23 14.67
C ILE A 7 27.17 10.07 13.80
N ASP A 8 27.33 8.90 14.40
CA ASP A 8 27.72 7.67 13.67
C ASP A 8 26.51 6.77 13.36
N LYS A 9 25.49 6.81 14.22
CA LYS A 9 24.21 6.09 14.03
C LYS A 9 23.04 6.98 14.45
N GLY A 10 21.98 6.94 13.67
CA GLY A 10 20.79 7.75 13.86
C GLY A 10 19.88 7.73 12.63
N PRO A 11 18.79 8.51 12.65
CA PRO A 11 18.03 8.77 11.44
C PRO A 11 18.88 9.52 10.40
N MET A 12 18.48 9.43 9.13
CA MET A 12 19.08 10.17 8.03
C MET A 12 18.32 11.47 7.75
N ASP A 13 18.95 12.36 6.99
CA ASP A 13 18.23 13.50 6.39
C ASP A 13 17.02 12.97 5.62
N TRP A 14 15.90 13.71 5.68
CA TRP A 14 14.62 13.34 5.05
C TRP A 14 13.95 12.07 5.59
N GLN A 15 14.48 11.40 6.60
CA GLN A 15 13.85 10.17 7.10
C GLN A 15 12.52 10.47 7.80
N ILE A 16 11.51 9.63 7.53
CA ILE A 16 10.29 9.58 8.34
C ILE A 16 10.43 8.45 9.34
N VAL A 17 10.37 8.79 10.63
CA VAL A 17 10.38 7.83 11.72
C VAL A 17 8.95 7.41 12.02
N GLN A 18 8.68 6.10 12.04
CA GLN A 18 7.36 5.54 12.31
C GLN A 18 6.88 5.94 13.72
N GLN A 19 5.75 6.63 13.77
CA GLN A 19 5.07 7.01 15.01
C GLN A 19 4.23 5.86 15.56
N THR A 20 4.05 5.85 16.88
CA THR A 20 3.06 5.05 17.59
C THR A 20 2.29 5.98 18.53
N ASN A 21 0.96 6.00 18.41
CA ASN A 21 0.07 6.83 19.24
C ASN A 21 0.44 8.33 19.28
N GLY A 22 0.87 8.88 18.14
CA GLY A 22 1.16 10.30 17.96
C GLY A 22 2.58 10.73 18.32
N SER A 23 3.50 9.80 18.56
CA SER A 23 4.91 10.13 18.82
C SER A 23 5.87 9.00 18.43
N ALA A 24 7.18 9.26 18.42
CA ALA A 24 8.22 8.25 18.22
C ALA A 24 9.43 8.47 19.12
N ASN A 25 10.17 7.39 19.36
CA ASN A 25 11.47 7.44 20.02
C ASN A 25 12.57 7.54 18.95
N ILE A 26 13.52 8.46 19.13
CA ILE A 26 14.65 8.63 18.22
C ILE A 26 15.94 8.33 18.98
N SER A 27 16.67 7.31 18.52
CA SER A 27 17.96 6.91 19.11
C SER A 27 19.13 7.37 18.24
N LEU A 28 20.20 7.80 18.91
CA LEU A 28 21.43 8.30 18.30
C LEU A 28 22.64 7.78 19.06
N SER A 29 23.73 7.58 18.35
CA SER A 29 25.04 7.38 18.97
C SER A 29 26.14 7.93 18.08
N GLY A 30 27.27 8.24 18.68
CA GLY A 30 28.48 8.48 17.93
C GLY A 30 29.64 8.89 18.81
N SER A 31 30.49 9.73 18.26
CA SER A 31 31.73 10.18 18.88
C SER A 31 31.75 11.68 19.10
N TRP A 32 32.74 12.17 19.85
CA TRP A 32 33.00 13.60 19.92
C TRP A 32 34.50 13.89 19.88
N THR A 33 34.87 15.06 19.35
CA THR A 33 36.27 15.53 19.31
C THR A 33 36.36 16.93 19.89
N ALA A 34 37.23 17.18 20.87
CA ALA A 34 37.50 18.53 21.37
C ALA A 34 38.86 19.05 20.84
N LYS A 35 39.00 20.38 20.74
CA LYS A 35 40.25 21.03 20.27
C LYS A 35 41.35 21.08 21.33
N GLU A 36 40.99 21.01 22.61
CA GLU A 36 41.89 21.23 23.75
C GLU A 36 41.66 20.18 24.84
N ASP A 37 42.69 19.93 25.66
CA ASP A 37 42.58 19.11 26.87
C ASP A 37 41.68 19.83 27.89
N ASN A 38 40.50 19.26 28.13
CA ASN A 38 39.53 19.82 29.06
C ASN A 38 39.71 19.20 30.44
N ALA A 39 39.71 20.03 31.49
CA ALA A 39 39.79 19.58 32.87
C ALA A 39 38.49 18.90 33.38
N ILE A 40 37.38 19.09 32.67
CA ILE A 40 36.06 18.51 32.96
C ILE A 40 35.66 17.62 31.77
N GLU A 41 35.04 16.48 32.08
CA GLU A 41 34.62 15.53 31.06
C GLU A 41 33.53 16.14 30.16
N PRO A 42 33.77 16.24 28.83
CA PRO A 42 32.78 16.78 27.90
C PRO A 42 31.51 15.92 27.82
N LYS A 43 30.38 16.57 27.56
CA LYS A 43 29.08 15.91 27.40
C LYS A 43 28.35 16.38 26.15
N VAL A 44 27.80 15.44 25.40
CA VAL A 44 26.97 15.73 24.23
C VAL A 44 25.55 16.01 24.67
N PHE A 45 24.93 17.02 24.05
CA PHE A 45 23.52 17.33 24.21
C PHE A 45 22.84 17.30 22.85
N VAL A 46 21.58 16.87 22.85
CA VAL A 46 20.76 16.80 21.65
C VAL A 46 19.44 17.53 21.88
N ARG A 47 18.98 18.29 20.90
CA ARG A 47 17.65 18.90 20.88
C ARG A 47 16.97 18.67 19.54
N ILE A 48 15.66 18.89 19.51
CA ILE A 48 14.85 18.83 18.29
C ILE A 48 14.09 20.13 18.15
N VAL A 49 14.19 20.75 16.98
CA VAL A 49 13.51 22.00 16.65
C VAL A 49 12.65 21.84 15.41
N ASN A 50 11.54 22.56 15.34
CA ASN A 50 10.74 22.66 14.13
C ASN A 50 11.50 23.54 13.11
N GLU A 51 11.67 23.04 11.88
CA GLU A 51 12.41 23.77 10.84
C GLU A 51 11.64 24.95 10.25
N GLU A 52 10.30 24.88 10.26
CA GLU A 52 9.44 25.94 9.75
C GLU A 52 9.40 27.13 10.72
N THR A 53 9.21 26.86 12.02
CA THR A 53 8.99 27.90 13.03
C THR A 53 10.24 28.25 13.85
N GLY A 54 11.25 27.36 13.87
CA GLY A 54 12.39 27.46 14.77
C GLY A 54 12.06 27.13 16.24
N GLU A 55 10.83 26.72 16.54
CA GLU A 55 10.39 26.40 17.89
C GLU A 55 11.09 25.14 18.42
N VAL A 56 11.41 25.16 19.71
CA VAL A 56 11.99 24.00 20.40
C VAL A 56 10.89 22.99 20.67
N ILE A 57 10.98 21.82 20.03
CA ILE A 57 10.08 20.69 20.26
C ILE A 57 10.56 19.87 21.44
N ILE A 58 11.85 19.53 21.43
CA ILE A 58 12.53 18.87 22.54
C ILE A 58 13.70 19.76 22.95
N PRO A 59 13.77 20.25 24.21
CA PRO A 59 14.91 21.03 24.69
C PRO A 59 16.17 20.18 24.76
N TRP A 60 17.32 20.81 24.97
CA TRP A 60 18.60 20.11 25.12
C TRP A 60 18.52 19.01 26.19
N LYS A 61 18.73 17.76 25.77
CA LYS A 61 18.87 16.59 26.64
C LYS A 61 20.31 16.09 26.58
N GLY A 62 20.91 15.85 27.74
CA GLY A 62 22.26 15.33 27.83
C GLY A 62 22.30 13.83 27.51
N SER A 63 23.31 13.41 26.75
CA SER A 63 23.54 12.00 26.40
C SER A 63 24.12 11.19 27.58
N ALA A 64 24.09 9.87 27.44
CA ALA A 64 24.96 9.00 28.22
C ALA A 64 26.38 9.07 27.65
N ASN A 65 27.38 9.06 28.53
CA ASN A 65 28.78 8.97 28.15
C ASN A 65 29.24 7.53 28.32
N LEU A 66 29.78 6.95 27.24
CA LEU A 66 30.20 5.54 27.20
C LEU A 66 31.72 5.39 27.43
N GLY A 67 32.42 6.47 27.76
CA GLY A 67 33.87 6.54 27.81
C GLY A 67 34.50 6.63 26.41
N LYS A 68 35.81 6.89 26.35
CA LYS A 68 36.59 6.96 25.08
C LYS A 68 35.99 7.90 24.03
N ALA A 69 35.43 9.02 24.48
CA ALA A 69 34.78 10.02 23.61
C ALA A 69 33.61 9.48 22.78
N GLN A 70 32.84 8.53 23.33
CA GLN A 70 31.64 7.96 22.73
C GLN A 70 30.39 8.38 23.52
N TRP A 71 29.27 8.52 22.82
CA TRP A 71 28.01 8.93 23.41
C TRP A 71 26.82 8.21 22.76
N GLU A 72 25.74 8.07 23.53
CA GLU A 72 24.44 7.60 23.03
C GLU A 72 23.28 8.30 23.75
N ILE A 73 22.15 8.40 23.07
CA ILE A 73 20.92 8.94 23.64
C ILE A 73 19.70 8.40 22.91
N THR A 74 18.61 8.17 23.64
CA THR A 74 17.27 7.99 23.08
C THR A 74 16.39 9.14 23.52
N ILE A 75 15.90 9.92 22.56
CA ILE A 75 14.91 10.96 22.78
C ILE A 75 13.53 10.32 22.68
N ALA A 76 12.89 10.13 23.82
CA ALA A 76 11.53 9.62 23.88
C ALA A 76 10.47 10.68 23.53
N ASP A 77 9.33 10.19 23.05
CA ASP A 77 8.09 10.95 22.86
C ASP A 77 8.21 12.18 21.95
N VAL A 78 8.97 12.05 20.85
CA VAL A 78 9.03 13.09 19.81
C VAL A 78 7.68 13.13 19.09
N PRO A 79 6.92 14.24 19.11
CA PRO A 79 5.56 14.27 18.60
C PRO A 79 5.51 14.09 17.09
N ALA A 80 4.47 13.40 16.60
CA ALA A 80 4.16 13.31 15.18
C ALA A 80 4.02 14.70 14.57
N GLY A 81 4.67 14.91 13.43
CA GLY A 81 4.85 16.22 12.82
C GLY A 81 6.24 16.40 12.23
N GLY A 82 6.63 17.67 12.12
CA GLY A 82 7.83 18.09 11.42
C GLY A 82 7.49 18.81 10.11
N LEU A 83 8.49 19.23 9.34
CA LEU A 83 9.85 18.72 9.42
C LEU A 83 10.66 19.29 10.59
N TYR A 84 11.43 18.41 11.23
CA TYR A 84 12.28 18.72 12.36
C TYR A 84 13.75 18.70 11.97
N ARG A 85 14.53 19.56 12.64
CA ARG A 85 15.99 19.50 12.67
C ARG A 85 16.43 18.94 14.00
N LEU A 86 17.28 17.93 13.94
CA LEU A 86 17.97 17.40 15.10
C LEU A 86 19.33 18.10 15.20
N GLU A 87 19.61 18.66 16.36
CA GLU A 87 20.85 19.39 16.60
C GLU A 87 21.62 18.75 17.74
N THR A 88 22.93 18.57 17.54
CA THR A 88 23.85 18.14 18.59
C THR A 88 24.83 19.26 18.95
N CYS A 89 25.25 19.30 20.20
CA CYS A 89 26.37 20.13 20.65
C CYS A 89 27.19 19.41 21.72
N LEU A 90 28.43 19.85 21.90
CA LEU A 90 29.36 19.35 22.90
C LEU A 90 29.62 20.44 23.94
N SER A 91 29.17 20.21 25.17
CA SER A 91 29.52 21.05 26.31
C SER A 91 30.83 20.59 26.92
N LEU A 92 31.79 21.51 27.04
CA LEU A 92 33.09 21.26 27.68
C LEU A 92 33.06 21.50 29.20
N ASN A 93 31.93 22.01 29.73
CA ASN A 93 31.70 22.24 31.16
C ASN A 93 30.21 22.10 31.46
N ALA A 94 29.69 20.87 31.45
CA ALA A 94 28.26 20.58 31.55
C ALA A 94 27.57 21.13 32.81
N ASP A 95 28.33 21.35 33.90
CA ASP A 95 27.82 21.84 35.19
C ASP A 95 27.68 23.37 35.26
N HIS A 96 28.22 24.11 34.28
CA HIS A 96 28.11 25.56 34.24
C HIS A 96 26.89 26.03 33.42
N TYR A 97 26.01 26.82 34.03
CA TYR A 97 24.72 27.22 33.42
C TYR A 97 24.84 27.97 32.08
N LYS A 98 25.98 28.63 31.78
CA LYS A 98 26.24 29.26 30.47
C LYS A 98 26.87 28.33 29.44
N ALA A 99 27.29 27.12 29.83
CA ALA A 99 28.06 26.25 28.95
C ALA A 99 27.29 25.77 27.72
N MET A 100 25.95 25.77 27.79
CA MET A 100 25.08 25.44 26.66
C MET A 100 24.90 26.58 25.65
N GLU A 101 25.03 27.84 26.08
CA GLU A 101 24.82 29.01 25.20
C GLU A 101 25.90 29.11 24.12
N TRP A 102 27.13 28.73 24.46
CA TRP A 102 28.30 28.77 23.57
C TRP A 102 28.95 27.39 23.42
N ALA A 103 28.16 26.32 23.53
CA ALA A 103 28.63 24.96 23.38
C ALA A 103 29.27 24.74 21.99
N VAL A 104 30.24 23.84 21.93
CA VAL A 104 30.90 23.49 20.66
C VAL A 104 29.87 22.82 19.75
N ARG A 105 29.81 23.24 18.48
CA ARG A 105 28.87 22.70 17.48
C ARG A 105 28.98 21.18 17.35
N GLY A 106 27.89 20.50 17.01
CA GLY A 106 27.90 19.12 16.58
C GLY A 106 27.30 18.94 15.19
N ASP A 107 27.19 17.70 14.75
CA ASP A 107 26.46 17.36 13.53
C ASP A 107 24.96 17.60 13.71
N MET A 108 24.28 17.85 12.60
CA MET A 108 22.84 18.04 12.54
C MET A 108 22.25 17.08 11.52
N ILE A 109 20.98 16.72 11.73
CA ILE A 109 20.19 15.97 10.76
C ILE A 109 18.95 16.80 10.43
N HIS A 110 18.68 16.97 9.15
CA HIS A 110 17.67 17.87 8.62
C HIS A 110 16.45 17.12 8.10
N HIS A 111 15.33 17.83 8.03
CA HIS A 111 14.14 17.35 7.33
C HIS A 111 13.56 16.03 7.86
N ILE A 112 13.78 15.71 9.15
CA ILE A 112 13.22 14.50 9.77
C ILE A 112 11.72 14.72 10.00
N GLY A 113 10.90 13.73 9.66
CA GLY A 113 9.50 13.71 10.08
C GLY A 113 9.24 12.59 11.10
N VAL A 114 8.26 12.79 11.97
CA VAL A 114 7.66 11.71 12.76
C VAL A 114 6.25 11.50 12.23
N GLY A 115 5.98 10.32 11.71
CA GLY A 115 4.75 10.07 10.95
C GLY A 115 4.59 8.60 10.57
N ASP A 116 3.82 8.32 9.53
CA ASP A 116 3.55 6.93 9.14
C ASP A 116 4.38 6.48 7.96
N VAL A 117 4.93 5.27 8.06
CA VAL A 117 5.80 4.66 7.06
C VAL A 117 5.10 3.46 6.44
N PHE A 118 4.93 3.48 5.12
CA PHE A 118 4.34 2.39 4.35
C PHE A 118 5.37 1.75 3.42
N VAL A 119 5.28 0.43 3.27
CA VAL A 119 6.10 -0.34 2.32
C VAL A 119 5.33 -0.56 1.03
N ILE A 120 5.96 -0.32 -0.10
CA ILE A 120 5.41 -0.56 -1.44
C ILE A 120 5.97 -1.88 -1.96
N ALA A 121 5.10 -2.86 -2.17
CA ALA A 121 5.46 -4.19 -2.65
C ALA A 121 4.57 -4.65 -3.81
N GLY A 122 5.05 -5.64 -4.55
CA GLY A 122 4.40 -6.19 -5.73
C GLY A 122 5.20 -5.95 -7.00
N GLN A 123 4.50 -5.77 -8.13
CA GLN A 123 5.11 -5.77 -9.46
C GLN A 123 5.12 -4.40 -10.15
N SER A 124 5.19 -4.36 -11.48
CA SER A 124 5.27 -3.13 -12.30
C SER A 124 4.20 -2.08 -11.99
N ASN A 125 2.93 -2.45 -11.76
CA ASN A 125 1.90 -1.47 -11.39
C ASN A 125 2.11 -0.88 -9.98
N ALA A 126 2.80 -1.59 -9.06
CA ALA A 126 3.25 -1.01 -7.79
C ALA A 126 4.50 -0.14 -7.98
N ALA A 127 5.50 -0.64 -8.71
CA ALA A 127 6.73 0.11 -9.03
C ALA A 127 6.42 1.46 -9.70
N GLY A 128 5.38 1.49 -10.53
CA GLY A 128 4.90 2.66 -11.26
C GLY A 128 5.36 2.62 -12.71
N TYR A 129 4.42 2.46 -13.64
CA TYR A 129 4.66 2.40 -15.09
C TYR A 129 3.69 3.29 -15.89
N GLY A 130 3.00 4.23 -15.22
CA GLY A 130 2.16 5.21 -15.90
C GLY A 130 2.99 6.18 -16.75
N LYS A 131 2.56 6.44 -17.98
CA LYS A 131 3.34 7.15 -19.02
C LYS A 131 2.74 8.49 -19.45
N ASP A 132 1.44 8.69 -19.28
CA ASP A 132 0.76 9.95 -19.63
C ASP A 132 1.20 11.10 -18.72
N PRO A 133 1.29 12.33 -19.25
CA PRO A 133 1.64 13.49 -18.44
C PRO A 133 0.45 13.87 -17.53
N ILE A 134 0.73 13.99 -16.23
CA ILE A 134 -0.25 14.42 -15.23
C ILE A 134 0.41 15.30 -14.16
N TYR A 135 -0.37 16.19 -13.55
CA TYR A 135 0.11 17.04 -12.46
C TYR A 135 0.09 16.27 -11.13
N ASP A 136 1.27 15.82 -10.69
CA ASP A 136 1.47 15.17 -9.39
C ASP A 136 2.86 15.55 -8.81
N PRO A 137 3.03 16.79 -8.30
CA PRO A 137 4.34 17.32 -7.94
C PRO A 137 4.87 16.75 -6.61
N PRO A 138 6.20 16.77 -6.40
CA PRO A 138 6.80 16.54 -5.08
C PRO A 138 6.26 17.53 -4.03
N GLU A 139 6.15 17.10 -2.77
CA GLU A 139 5.58 17.90 -1.69
C GLU A 139 6.32 17.63 -0.37
N LEU A 140 6.73 18.68 0.35
CA LEU A 140 7.40 18.54 1.64
C LEU A 140 6.58 17.70 2.62
N GLY A 141 7.22 16.82 3.39
CA GLY A 141 6.54 15.88 4.27
C GLY A 141 6.03 14.61 3.57
N LEU A 142 6.24 14.45 2.26
CA LEU A 142 6.08 13.17 1.56
C LEU A 142 7.46 12.69 1.16
N HIS A 143 8.02 11.70 1.86
CA HIS A 143 9.39 11.26 1.63
C HIS A 143 9.45 9.80 1.21
N LEU A 144 10.46 9.48 0.43
CA LEU A 144 10.69 8.17 -0.17
C LEU A 144 12.09 7.70 0.20
N LEU A 145 12.20 6.51 0.77
CA LEU A 145 13.44 5.76 0.75
C LEU A 145 13.67 5.25 -0.68
N ARG A 146 14.69 5.80 -1.33
CA ARG A 146 15.08 5.39 -2.68
C ARG A 146 15.90 4.10 -2.65
N ASN A 147 15.97 3.44 -3.79
CA ASN A 147 16.75 2.21 -3.97
C ASN A 147 18.26 2.36 -3.71
N ASN A 148 18.78 3.60 -3.66
CA ASN A 148 20.16 3.91 -3.29
C ASN A 148 20.40 3.97 -1.76
N GLY A 149 19.40 3.61 -0.95
CA GLY A 149 19.49 3.56 0.51
C GLY A 149 19.37 4.91 1.21
N HIS A 150 19.03 5.99 0.50
CA HIS A 150 18.86 7.32 1.07
C HIS A 150 17.41 7.78 1.00
N TRP A 151 16.95 8.42 2.07
CA TRP A 151 15.68 9.13 2.11
C TRP A 151 15.77 10.42 1.30
N ALA A 152 14.70 10.75 0.60
CA ALA A 152 14.59 11.98 -0.19
C ALA A 152 13.14 12.44 -0.25
N LEU A 153 12.93 13.67 -0.73
CA LEU A 153 11.61 14.13 -1.16
C LEU A 153 11.03 13.14 -2.19
N ALA A 154 9.81 12.66 -1.94
CA ALA A 154 9.14 11.71 -2.83
C ALA A 154 8.79 12.41 -4.16
N ALA A 155 9.17 11.78 -5.26
CA ALA A 155 8.93 12.24 -6.61
C ALA A 155 8.81 11.04 -7.55
N HIS A 156 8.06 11.20 -8.64
CA HIS A 156 8.07 10.22 -9.73
C HIS A 156 9.36 10.30 -10.55
N PRO A 157 9.84 9.18 -11.11
CA PRO A 157 9.37 7.82 -10.84
C PRO A 157 9.91 7.29 -9.50
N MET A 158 9.05 6.56 -8.76
CA MET A 158 9.35 6.16 -7.37
C MET A 158 10.24 4.91 -7.26
N ASN A 159 10.38 4.11 -8.33
CA ASN A 159 11.22 2.90 -8.36
C ASN A 159 12.47 3.04 -9.23
N GLU A 160 13.01 4.25 -9.38
CA GLU A 160 14.25 4.46 -10.12
C GLU A 160 15.45 3.75 -9.45
N SER A 161 16.37 3.25 -10.27
CA SER A 161 17.45 2.35 -9.83
C SER A 161 18.84 3.01 -9.83
N THR A 162 18.93 4.33 -9.86
CA THR A 162 20.20 5.06 -9.87
C THR A 162 20.92 4.85 -8.53
N GLY A 163 22.13 4.29 -8.57
CA GLY A 163 22.91 4.02 -7.36
C GLY A 163 22.30 2.95 -6.45
N ILE A 164 21.45 2.07 -7.00
CA ILE A 164 20.82 0.97 -6.26
C ILE A 164 21.83 0.16 -5.45
N ILE A 165 21.51 -0.07 -4.18
CA ILE A 165 22.33 -0.88 -3.26
C ILE A 165 21.74 -2.28 -3.01
N HIS A 166 20.45 -2.44 -3.30
CA HIS A 166 19.70 -3.70 -3.17
C HIS A 166 19.28 -4.19 -4.57
N GLU A 167 20.14 -4.97 -5.23
CA GLU A 167 19.96 -5.28 -6.66
C GLU A 167 18.72 -6.13 -7.01
N ALA A 168 18.15 -6.84 -6.03
CA ALA A 168 17.06 -7.78 -6.26
C ALA A 168 15.79 -7.13 -6.82
N ASN A 169 15.49 -5.87 -6.48
CA ASN A 169 14.35 -5.12 -7.00
C ASN A 169 14.74 -4.06 -8.06
N ARG A 170 15.89 -4.24 -8.73
CA ARG A 170 16.35 -3.36 -9.81
C ARG A 170 15.42 -3.42 -11.01
N GLU A 171 14.92 -2.26 -11.44
CA GLU A 171 14.15 -2.16 -12.67
C GLU A 171 15.05 -2.21 -13.91
N VAL A 172 14.64 -2.99 -14.90
CA VAL A 172 15.34 -3.10 -16.20
C VAL A 172 14.93 -1.96 -17.15
N SER A 173 13.68 -1.49 -17.03
CA SER A 173 13.14 -0.39 -17.83
C SER A 173 12.96 0.85 -16.97
N ASN A 174 12.95 2.03 -17.59
CA ASN A 174 12.63 3.25 -16.87
C ASN A 174 11.20 3.18 -16.30
N PRO A 175 11.03 3.28 -14.98
CA PRO A 175 9.71 3.36 -14.37
C PRO A 175 9.06 4.72 -14.67
N GLY A 176 7.77 4.82 -14.39
CA GLY A 176 6.95 6.00 -14.59
C GLY A 176 6.17 6.38 -13.33
N HIS A 177 4.95 6.88 -13.54
CA HIS A 177 4.07 7.32 -12.47
C HIS A 177 3.56 6.13 -11.64
N SER A 178 3.47 6.32 -10.32
CA SER A 178 2.99 5.35 -9.33
C SER A 178 1.77 5.89 -8.56
N PRO A 179 0.84 5.07 -8.03
CA PRO A 179 -0.29 5.57 -7.25
C PRO A 179 0.12 6.12 -5.87
N TYR A 180 1.32 5.80 -5.39
CA TYR A 180 1.63 5.93 -3.96
C TYR A 180 2.02 7.34 -3.51
N LEU A 181 2.43 8.23 -4.42
CA LEU A 181 2.63 9.65 -4.08
C LEU A 181 1.29 10.32 -3.76
N SER A 182 0.27 10.12 -4.61
CA SER A 182 -1.11 10.59 -4.37
C SER A 182 -1.71 10.01 -3.09
N PHE A 183 -1.49 8.71 -2.85
CA PHE A 183 -1.88 8.03 -1.60
C PHE A 183 -1.31 8.76 -0.37
N ALA A 184 0.01 8.97 -0.35
CA ALA A 184 0.69 9.60 0.78
C ALA A 184 0.25 11.06 0.97
N ARG A 185 0.03 11.80 -0.12
CA ARG A 185 -0.49 13.17 -0.08
C ARG A 185 -1.85 13.23 0.59
N LYS A 186 -2.76 12.34 0.22
CA LYS A 186 -4.10 12.28 0.80
C LYS A 186 -4.04 11.97 2.29
N LEU A 187 -3.19 11.02 2.71
CA LEU A 187 -2.98 10.74 4.13
C LEU A 187 -2.42 11.94 4.88
N LYS A 188 -1.33 12.55 4.40
CA LYS A 188 -0.71 13.73 5.01
C LYS A 188 -1.74 14.85 5.22
N ARG A 189 -2.56 15.13 4.21
CA ARG A 189 -3.61 16.17 4.28
C ARG A 189 -4.64 15.90 5.37
N GLU A 190 -5.03 14.65 5.57
CA GLU A 190 -6.09 14.26 6.51
C GLU A 190 -5.59 13.99 7.94
N LEU A 191 -4.31 13.64 8.08
CA LEU A 191 -3.68 13.26 9.35
C LEU A 191 -2.83 14.39 9.95
N GLY A 192 -2.34 15.33 9.12
CA GLY A 192 -1.61 16.51 9.56
C GLY A 192 -0.13 16.29 9.88
N TYR A 193 0.44 15.13 9.54
CA TYR A 193 1.86 14.82 9.73
C TYR A 193 2.49 14.15 8.50
N PRO A 194 3.84 14.13 8.39
CA PRO A 194 4.55 13.55 7.25
C PRO A 194 4.29 12.06 7.01
N ILE A 195 4.42 11.62 5.75
CA ILE A 195 4.27 10.22 5.33
C ILE A 195 5.54 9.75 4.64
N GLY A 196 6.06 8.60 5.09
CA GLY A 196 7.22 7.93 4.54
C GLY A 196 6.81 6.74 3.67
N LEU A 197 7.51 6.55 2.57
CA LEU A 197 7.32 5.43 1.66
C LEU A 197 8.63 4.68 1.48
N ILE A 198 8.57 3.36 1.49
CA ILE A 198 9.70 2.47 1.24
C ILE A 198 9.41 1.67 -0.01
N GLN A 199 10.17 1.89 -1.07
CA GLN A 199 9.98 1.19 -2.34
C GLN A 199 10.71 -0.15 -2.35
N THR A 200 9.97 -1.24 -2.56
CA THR A 200 10.56 -2.59 -2.70
C THR A 200 9.99 -3.37 -3.89
N ALA A 201 9.02 -2.81 -4.63
CA ALA A 201 8.38 -3.50 -5.76
C ALA A 201 9.38 -3.78 -6.90
N CYS A 202 9.06 -4.76 -7.73
CA CYS A 202 9.90 -5.16 -8.87
C CYS A 202 9.05 -5.60 -10.06
N GLY A 203 9.24 -4.97 -11.23
CA GLY A 203 8.60 -5.34 -12.47
C GLY A 203 8.60 -6.86 -12.75
N SER A 204 7.47 -7.36 -13.29
CA SER A 204 7.28 -8.76 -13.70
C SER A 204 7.44 -9.84 -12.62
N SER A 205 7.60 -9.49 -11.35
CA SER A 205 7.81 -10.48 -10.28
C SER A 205 6.58 -11.39 -10.08
N PRO A 206 6.74 -12.73 -10.11
CA PRO A 206 5.70 -13.66 -9.70
C PRO A 206 5.52 -13.65 -8.17
N LEU A 207 4.40 -14.18 -7.68
CA LEU A 207 4.12 -14.30 -6.25
C LEU A 207 5.17 -15.16 -5.54
N SER A 208 5.76 -16.14 -6.23
CA SER A 208 6.82 -17.01 -5.70
C SER A 208 8.06 -16.24 -5.26
N ALA A 209 8.40 -15.12 -5.91
CA ALA A 209 9.50 -14.23 -5.51
C ALA A 209 9.24 -13.53 -4.17
N TRP A 210 7.97 -13.41 -3.78
CA TRP A 210 7.50 -12.81 -2.55
C TRP A 210 7.10 -13.82 -1.47
N ASN A 211 7.13 -15.11 -1.79
CA ASN A 211 6.87 -16.18 -0.83
C ASN A 211 8.19 -16.77 -0.33
N PRO A 212 8.58 -16.55 0.96
CA PRO A 212 9.81 -17.12 1.52
C PRO A 212 9.81 -18.65 1.62
N GLU A 213 8.67 -19.32 1.45
CA GLU A 213 8.56 -20.77 1.35
C GLU A 213 8.72 -21.30 -0.09
N GLU A 214 8.80 -20.40 -1.08
CA GLU A 214 9.10 -20.72 -2.49
C GLU A 214 10.46 -20.13 -2.86
N ASP A 215 10.54 -19.21 -3.84
CA ASP A 215 11.78 -18.53 -4.18
C ASP A 215 12.11 -17.45 -3.12
N GLY A 216 11.20 -16.50 -2.91
CA GLY A 216 11.25 -15.55 -1.79
C GLY A 216 12.36 -14.50 -1.84
N TYR A 217 13.08 -14.36 -2.95
CA TYR A 217 14.22 -13.43 -3.02
C TYR A 217 13.82 -11.96 -2.84
N LEU A 218 12.65 -11.54 -3.34
CA LEU A 218 12.12 -10.18 -3.13
C LEU A 218 11.59 -9.98 -1.71
N TYR A 219 11.01 -11.02 -1.11
CA TYR A 219 10.60 -10.98 0.29
C TYR A 219 11.81 -10.73 1.20
N ARG A 220 12.88 -11.52 1.03
CA ARG A 220 14.12 -11.34 1.80
C ARG A 220 14.75 -9.97 1.55
N ASN A 221 14.77 -9.51 0.30
CA ASN A 221 15.25 -8.17 -0.04
C ASN A 221 14.44 -7.05 0.65
N MET A 222 13.11 -7.15 0.68
CA MET A 222 12.26 -6.21 1.40
C MET A 222 12.61 -6.19 2.91
N MET A 223 12.81 -7.36 3.52
CA MET A 223 13.22 -7.45 4.92
C MET A 223 14.62 -6.85 5.16
N ASP A 224 15.57 -7.10 4.26
CA ASP A 224 16.92 -6.53 4.31
C ASP A 224 16.91 -5.00 4.18
N ILE A 225 16.07 -4.45 3.30
CA ILE A 225 15.85 -2.99 3.16
C ILE A 225 15.31 -2.41 4.47
N LEU A 226 14.29 -3.03 5.07
CA LEU A 226 13.73 -2.56 6.34
C LEU A 226 14.76 -2.60 7.47
N GLN A 227 15.56 -3.68 7.53
CA GLN A 227 16.59 -3.84 8.54
C GLN A 227 17.75 -2.86 8.34
N SER A 228 18.21 -2.64 7.11
CA SER A 228 19.34 -1.73 6.82
C SER A 228 19.05 -0.28 7.20
N GLN A 229 17.77 0.09 7.24
CA GLN A 229 17.27 1.41 7.59
C GLN A 229 16.86 1.56 9.05
N GLY A 230 17.04 0.51 9.87
CA GLY A 230 16.61 0.49 11.27
C GLY A 230 15.10 0.63 11.44
N VAL A 231 14.30 0.28 10.43
CA VAL A 231 12.83 0.40 10.47
C VAL A 231 12.27 -0.79 11.27
N GLY A 232 11.99 -0.54 12.56
CA GLY A 232 11.46 -1.54 13.47
C GLY A 232 9.98 -1.85 13.27
N THR A 233 9.15 -0.83 13.01
CA THR A 233 7.73 -0.98 12.73
C THR A 233 7.35 -0.17 11.50
N ILE A 234 6.27 -0.59 10.84
CA ILE A 234 5.68 0.09 9.68
C ILE A 234 4.17 0.20 9.91
N LYS A 235 3.52 1.17 9.27
CA LYS A 235 2.07 1.34 9.37
C LYS A 235 1.29 0.31 8.56
N GLY A 236 1.85 -0.16 7.44
CA GLY A 236 1.21 -1.13 6.57
C GLY A 236 1.96 -1.37 5.27
N VAL A 237 1.47 -2.34 4.49
CA VAL A 237 2.01 -2.67 3.16
C VAL A 237 1.00 -2.32 2.07
N LEU A 238 1.49 -1.67 1.03
CA LEU A 238 0.77 -1.35 -0.20
C LEU A 238 1.16 -2.41 -1.24
N TRP A 239 0.20 -3.24 -1.64
CA TRP A 239 0.45 -4.43 -2.45
C TRP A 239 -0.30 -4.38 -3.78
N TYR A 240 0.43 -4.41 -4.89
CA TYR A 240 -0.17 -4.61 -6.21
C TYR A 240 0.64 -5.61 -7.04
N GLN A 241 0.17 -6.85 -7.06
CA GLN A 241 0.77 -7.97 -7.77
C GLN A 241 -0.30 -8.94 -8.28
N GLY A 242 0.02 -9.66 -9.34
CA GLY A 242 -0.71 -10.86 -9.74
C GLY A 242 -0.60 -11.17 -11.22
N CYS A 243 -0.26 -10.21 -12.09
CA CYS A 243 -0.31 -10.43 -13.54
C CYS A 243 0.67 -11.53 -14.02
N SER A 244 1.73 -11.80 -13.26
CA SER A 244 2.68 -12.90 -13.57
C SER A 244 2.20 -14.28 -13.10
N ASP A 245 1.08 -14.36 -12.36
CA ASP A 245 0.50 -15.60 -11.81
C ASP A 245 -0.82 -15.98 -12.51
N THR A 246 -1.05 -15.50 -13.73
CA THR A 246 -2.25 -15.81 -14.54
C THR A 246 -2.07 -17.02 -15.45
N ALA A 247 -1.12 -17.91 -15.10
CA ALA A 247 -1.04 -19.26 -15.65
C ALA A 247 -1.92 -20.23 -14.83
N VAL A 248 -2.18 -21.43 -15.37
CA VAL A 248 -3.24 -22.33 -14.87
C VAL A 248 -2.99 -22.75 -13.42
N ASP A 249 -1.77 -23.19 -13.11
CA ASP A 249 -1.43 -23.74 -11.79
C ASP A 249 -1.23 -22.62 -10.75
N GLU A 250 -0.66 -21.50 -11.19
CA GLU A 250 -0.39 -20.33 -10.35
C GLU A 250 -1.68 -19.62 -9.93
N SER A 251 -2.60 -19.40 -10.87
CA SER A 251 -3.87 -18.73 -10.60
C SER A 251 -4.75 -19.53 -9.65
N ALA A 252 -4.73 -20.86 -9.75
CA ALA A 252 -5.50 -21.76 -8.89
C ALA A 252 -5.01 -21.75 -7.42
N THR A 253 -3.72 -21.50 -7.19
CA THR A 253 -3.08 -21.58 -5.85
C THR A 253 -2.80 -20.22 -5.23
N TYR A 254 -3.11 -19.12 -5.92
CA TYR A 254 -2.74 -17.76 -5.50
C TYR A 254 -3.23 -17.40 -4.09
N LEU A 255 -4.48 -17.69 -3.75
CA LEU A 255 -5.06 -17.33 -2.45
C LEU A 255 -4.29 -17.99 -1.29
N ASP A 256 -3.99 -19.28 -1.41
CA ASP A 256 -3.30 -20.02 -0.35
C ASP A 256 -1.84 -19.58 -0.22
N ARG A 257 -1.16 -19.31 -1.34
CA ARG A 257 0.19 -18.74 -1.33
C ARG A 257 0.21 -17.34 -0.71
N PHE A 258 -0.75 -16.49 -1.07
CA PHE A 258 -0.86 -15.14 -0.51
C PHE A 258 -1.16 -15.15 0.99
N LYS A 259 -2.03 -16.04 1.48
CA LYS A 259 -2.25 -16.25 2.93
C LYS A 259 -0.96 -16.56 3.68
N ARG A 260 -0.11 -17.43 3.12
CA ARG A 260 1.18 -17.78 3.72
C ARG A 260 2.14 -16.59 3.76
N ILE A 261 2.18 -15.79 2.69
CA ILE A 261 2.97 -14.54 2.67
C ILE A 261 2.51 -13.58 3.76
N VAL A 262 1.20 -13.34 3.90
CA VAL A 262 0.66 -12.43 4.93
C VAL A 262 0.98 -12.94 6.33
N ALA A 263 0.76 -14.24 6.60
CA ALA A 263 1.07 -14.85 7.88
C ALA A 263 2.55 -14.70 8.23
N ARG A 264 3.43 -15.01 7.27
CA ARG A 264 4.87 -14.95 7.47
C ARG A 264 5.39 -13.52 7.66
N LEU A 265 4.84 -12.56 6.91
CA LEU A 265 5.15 -11.15 7.07
C LEU A 265 4.78 -10.65 8.47
N ARG A 266 3.59 -11.01 8.97
CA ARG A 266 3.14 -10.64 10.31
C ARG A 266 4.01 -11.23 11.41
N GLU A 267 4.43 -12.47 11.24
CA GLU A 267 5.37 -13.15 12.14
C GLU A 267 6.74 -12.45 12.15
N ASP A 268 7.38 -12.29 10.99
CA ASP A 268 8.71 -11.69 10.87
C ASP A 268 8.74 -10.21 11.32
N ARG A 269 7.61 -9.51 11.23
CA ARG A 269 7.46 -8.12 11.72
C ARG A 269 6.97 -8.00 13.15
N ASN A 270 6.64 -9.12 13.80
CA ASN A 270 6.04 -9.16 15.13
C ASN A 270 4.80 -8.24 15.24
N ASP A 271 3.94 -8.28 14.23
CA ASP A 271 2.71 -7.50 14.16
C ASP A 271 1.60 -8.35 13.52
N ALA A 272 0.80 -8.99 14.38
CA ALA A 272 -0.29 -9.88 13.97
C ALA A 272 -1.41 -9.17 13.21
N GLU A 273 -1.53 -7.84 13.35
CA GLU A 273 -2.58 -7.02 12.77
C GLU A 273 -2.04 -6.13 11.63
N LEU A 274 -0.79 -6.34 11.20
CA LEU A 274 -0.16 -5.55 10.15
C LEU A 274 -1.08 -5.48 8.92
N PRO A 275 -1.53 -4.28 8.51
CA PRO A 275 -2.50 -4.15 7.45
C PRO A 275 -1.85 -4.22 6.08
N LEU A 276 -2.56 -4.85 5.14
CA LEU A 276 -2.20 -4.87 3.73
C LEU A 276 -3.33 -4.25 2.91
N LEU A 277 -3.01 -3.18 2.18
CA LEU A 277 -3.92 -2.57 1.22
C LEU A 277 -3.55 -3.08 -0.17
N THR A 278 -4.43 -3.93 -0.71
CA THR A 278 -4.21 -4.64 -1.97
C THR A 278 -5.04 -4.03 -3.10
N VAL A 279 -4.66 -4.32 -4.35
CA VAL A 279 -5.38 -3.90 -5.55
C VAL A 279 -5.83 -5.13 -6.33
N GLN A 280 -7.12 -5.20 -6.68
CA GLN A 280 -7.62 -6.22 -7.61
C GLN A 280 -7.17 -5.87 -9.03
N LEU A 281 -6.64 -6.84 -9.77
CA LEU A 281 -6.04 -6.58 -11.09
C LEU A 281 -6.96 -5.82 -12.05
N ASN A 282 -6.39 -4.85 -12.78
CA ASN A 282 -7.04 -4.25 -13.95
C ASN A 282 -7.09 -5.23 -15.14
N ARG A 283 -7.52 -4.74 -16.29
CA ARG A 283 -7.61 -5.37 -17.60
C ARG A 283 -6.24 -5.58 -18.23
N TRP A 284 -6.16 -6.57 -19.11
CA TRP A 284 -5.02 -6.80 -20.00
C TRP A 284 -5.47 -6.87 -21.46
N VAL A 285 -5.09 -5.85 -22.24
CA VAL A 285 -5.51 -5.65 -23.63
C VAL A 285 -4.51 -6.34 -24.57
N HIS A 286 -4.58 -7.67 -24.62
CA HIS A 286 -3.83 -8.52 -25.55
C HIS A 286 -4.81 -9.52 -26.21
N PRO A 287 -4.47 -10.16 -27.35
CA PRO A 287 -5.21 -11.30 -27.88
C PRO A 287 -5.72 -12.25 -26.80
N VAL A 288 -7.02 -12.51 -26.84
CA VAL A 288 -7.75 -13.29 -25.84
C VAL A 288 -7.70 -14.77 -26.21
N HIS A 289 -7.31 -15.59 -25.25
CA HIS A 289 -7.52 -17.02 -25.26
C HIS A 289 -8.44 -17.38 -24.09
N GLU A 290 -9.35 -18.34 -24.27
CA GLU A 290 -10.32 -18.75 -23.24
C GLU A 290 -9.64 -19.10 -21.90
N THR A 291 -8.52 -19.82 -21.97
CA THR A 291 -7.70 -20.17 -20.80
C THR A 291 -7.16 -18.93 -20.07
N SER A 292 -6.85 -17.86 -20.81
CA SER A 292 -6.37 -16.60 -20.24
C SER A 292 -7.49 -15.87 -19.48
N ASN A 293 -8.73 -15.88 -20.01
CA ASN A 293 -9.90 -15.33 -19.31
C ASN A 293 -10.15 -16.04 -17.98
N GLN A 294 -10.16 -17.37 -17.99
CA GLN A 294 -10.40 -18.16 -16.77
C GLN A 294 -9.33 -17.92 -15.71
N ASN A 295 -8.05 -17.92 -16.09
CA ASN A 295 -6.96 -17.71 -15.14
C ASN A 295 -6.97 -16.29 -14.56
N TRP A 296 -7.28 -15.28 -15.38
CA TRP A 296 -7.43 -13.90 -14.92
C TRP A 296 -8.59 -13.74 -13.94
N GLY A 297 -9.72 -14.39 -14.24
CA GLY A 297 -10.90 -14.45 -13.36
C GLY A 297 -10.59 -15.10 -12.02
N ARG A 298 -9.94 -16.27 -12.03
CA ARG A 298 -9.50 -16.99 -10.82
C ARG A 298 -8.61 -16.12 -9.93
N LEU A 299 -7.68 -15.38 -10.54
CA LEU A 299 -6.78 -14.52 -9.81
C LEU A 299 -7.50 -13.30 -9.18
N ARG A 300 -8.38 -12.62 -9.92
CA ARG A 300 -9.19 -11.52 -9.36
C ARG A 300 -10.09 -12.01 -8.23
N GLU A 301 -10.66 -13.21 -8.36
CA GLU A 301 -11.43 -13.87 -7.30
C GLU A 301 -10.55 -14.17 -6.08
N ALA A 302 -9.34 -14.69 -6.26
CA ALA A 302 -8.40 -14.93 -5.17
C ALA A 302 -8.07 -13.64 -4.41
N GLN A 303 -7.87 -12.52 -5.10
CA GLN A 303 -7.65 -11.20 -4.49
C GLN A 303 -8.87 -10.71 -3.69
N ARG A 304 -10.09 -10.91 -4.22
CA ARG A 304 -11.35 -10.59 -3.53
C ARG A 304 -11.52 -11.44 -2.27
N GLN A 305 -11.27 -12.74 -2.38
CA GLN A 305 -11.37 -13.69 -1.28
C GLN A 305 -10.30 -13.47 -0.21
N ALA A 306 -9.09 -13.04 -0.58
CA ALA A 306 -8.05 -12.67 0.39
C ALA A 306 -8.56 -11.58 1.35
N ALA A 307 -9.20 -10.53 0.84
CA ALA A 307 -9.78 -9.48 1.68
C ALA A 307 -10.97 -9.94 2.53
N ARG A 308 -11.71 -10.98 2.10
CA ARG A 308 -12.79 -11.59 2.91
C ARG A 308 -12.28 -12.50 4.02
N GLN A 309 -11.20 -13.23 3.75
CA GLN A 309 -10.75 -14.35 4.59
C GLN A 309 -9.59 -13.99 5.52
N ILE A 310 -8.88 -12.89 5.26
CA ILE A 310 -7.71 -12.48 6.04
C ILE A 310 -7.99 -11.12 6.68
N ALA A 311 -8.18 -11.11 8.01
CA ALA A 311 -8.38 -9.87 8.76
C ALA A 311 -7.22 -8.89 8.52
N GLY A 312 -7.52 -7.60 8.34
CA GLY A 312 -6.52 -6.56 8.05
C GLY A 312 -6.00 -6.54 6.60
N VAL A 313 -6.53 -7.39 5.71
CA VAL A 313 -6.29 -7.31 4.26
C VAL A 313 -7.48 -6.63 3.60
N TYR A 314 -7.21 -5.58 2.84
CA TYR A 314 -8.22 -4.80 2.12
C TYR A 314 -7.96 -4.85 0.63
N VAL A 315 -8.99 -4.70 -0.20
CA VAL A 315 -8.86 -4.70 -1.66
C VAL A 315 -9.58 -3.49 -2.26
N VAL A 316 -8.93 -2.83 -3.22
CA VAL A 316 -9.55 -1.79 -4.05
C VAL A 316 -9.62 -2.23 -5.51
N PRO A 317 -10.68 -1.87 -6.25
CA PRO A 317 -10.78 -2.23 -7.66
C PRO A 317 -9.88 -1.33 -8.53
N ALA A 318 -9.36 -1.90 -9.62
CA ALA A 318 -8.67 -1.15 -10.66
C ALA A 318 -9.24 -1.37 -12.07
N ILE A 319 -10.35 -2.11 -12.22
CA ILE A 319 -10.89 -2.56 -13.51
C ILE A 319 -11.35 -1.41 -14.44
N ASP A 320 -11.76 -0.29 -13.87
CA ASP A 320 -12.20 0.91 -14.58
C ASP A 320 -11.04 1.86 -14.93
N CYS A 321 -9.84 1.61 -14.38
CA CYS A 321 -8.67 2.42 -14.65
C CYS A 321 -8.27 2.35 -16.14
N SER A 322 -7.92 3.50 -16.69
CA SER A 322 -7.27 3.62 -17.99
C SER A 322 -5.84 3.07 -17.94
N LEU A 323 -5.34 2.65 -19.10
CA LEU A 323 -4.03 2.02 -19.26
C LEU A 323 -3.08 2.91 -20.07
N SER A 324 -1.79 2.88 -19.74
CA SER A 324 -0.71 3.49 -20.54
C SER A 324 -0.20 2.59 -21.66
N ASP A 325 -0.41 1.28 -21.55
CA ASP A 325 -0.13 0.28 -22.57
C ASP A 325 -1.13 -0.88 -22.44
N SER A 326 -0.77 -2.11 -22.80
CA SER A 326 -1.71 -3.23 -22.71
C SER A 326 -2.03 -3.64 -21.27
N ALA A 327 -1.21 -3.32 -20.26
CA ALA A 327 -1.37 -3.84 -18.90
C ALA A 327 -1.17 -2.82 -17.76
N HIS A 328 -0.42 -1.74 -18.01
CA HIS A 328 -0.03 -0.80 -16.95
C HIS A 328 -1.05 0.31 -16.77
N ILE A 329 -1.39 0.62 -15.51
CA ILE A 329 -2.27 1.72 -15.14
C ILE A 329 -1.68 3.06 -15.61
N SER A 330 -2.53 3.91 -16.19
CA SER A 330 -2.14 5.27 -16.61
C SER A 330 -1.78 6.15 -15.42
N ALA A 331 -0.95 7.17 -15.63
CA ALA A 331 -0.60 8.16 -14.60
C ALA A 331 -1.84 8.86 -14.03
N SER A 332 -2.78 9.25 -14.89
CA SER A 332 -4.10 9.76 -14.51
C SER A 332 -4.88 8.78 -13.62
N SER A 333 -4.93 7.50 -13.96
CA SER A 333 -5.62 6.48 -13.15
C SER A 333 -4.86 6.08 -11.89
N ASN A 334 -3.55 6.29 -11.84
CA ASN A 334 -2.77 6.13 -10.61
C ASN A 334 -3.18 7.14 -9.54
N LEU A 335 -3.62 8.35 -9.91
CA LEU A 335 -4.19 9.30 -8.94
C LEU A 335 -5.50 8.77 -8.34
N VAL A 336 -6.36 8.17 -9.17
CA VAL A 336 -7.62 7.54 -8.74
C VAL A 336 -7.33 6.36 -7.80
N LEU A 337 -6.40 5.49 -8.19
CA LEU A 337 -6.02 4.34 -7.39
C LEU A 337 -5.38 4.74 -6.05
N GLY A 338 -4.52 5.76 -6.06
CA GLY A 338 -3.92 6.32 -4.85
C GLY A 338 -4.97 6.89 -3.88
N GLU A 339 -5.98 7.61 -4.39
CA GLU A 339 -7.10 8.12 -3.59
C GLU A 339 -7.94 6.96 -3.00
N ARG A 340 -8.21 5.90 -3.78
CA ARG A 340 -8.93 4.71 -3.29
C ARG A 340 -8.19 4.06 -2.13
N LEU A 341 -6.89 3.78 -2.31
CA LEU A 341 -6.04 3.21 -1.27
C LEU A 341 -6.00 4.10 -0.02
N ALA A 342 -5.91 5.43 -0.19
CA ALA A 342 -5.82 6.35 0.93
C ALA A 342 -7.13 6.41 1.72
N ARG A 343 -8.29 6.42 1.04
CA ARG A 343 -9.59 6.34 1.71
C ARG A 343 -9.77 5.05 2.47
N THR A 344 -9.35 3.92 1.90
CA THR A 344 -9.35 2.62 2.58
C THR A 344 -8.48 2.66 3.83
N ALA A 345 -7.25 3.20 3.75
CA ALA A 345 -6.40 3.38 4.92
C ALA A 345 -7.06 4.29 5.98
N LEU A 346 -7.58 5.46 5.57
CA LEU A 346 -8.25 6.41 6.45
C LEU A 346 -9.45 5.79 7.17
N LYS A 347 -10.26 5.00 6.47
CA LYS A 347 -11.40 4.29 7.05
C LYS A 347 -10.95 3.24 8.07
N TYR A 348 -10.13 2.29 7.64
CA TYR A 348 -9.88 1.08 8.41
C TYR A 348 -8.77 1.20 9.44
N LEU A 349 -7.77 2.07 9.20
CA LEU A 349 -6.64 2.24 10.11
C LEU A 349 -6.79 3.45 11.05
N TYR A 350 -7.64 4.41 10.68
CA TYR A 350 -7.83 5.67 11.43
C TYR A 350 -9.29 5.98 11.78
N GLY A 351 -10.24 5.09 11.46
CA GLY A 351 -11.65 5.23 11.83
C GLY A 351 -12.37 6.42 11.17
N LYS A 352 -11.87 6.93 10.04
CA LYS A 352 -12.47 8.08 9.34
C LYS A 352 -13.70 7.63 8.53
N PRO A 353 -14.76 8.45 8.42
CA PRO A 353 -16.02 8.04 7.79
C PRO A 353 -15.98 8.17 6.26
N PHE A 354 -15.08 7.43 5.60
CA PHE A 354 -15.02 7.40 4.13
C PHE A 354 -15.89 6.28 3.53
N ILE A 355 -16.57 6.61 2.43
CA ILE A 355 -17.17 5.62 1.53
C ILE A 355 -16.09 5.18 0.54
N CYS A 356 -15.62 3.95 0.67
CA CYS A 356 -14.50 3.42 -0.11
C CYS A 356 -14.56 1.91 -0.40
N ASP A 357 -15.56 1.20 0.11
CA ASP A 357 -15.73 -0.22 -0.20
C ASP A 357 -16.43 -0.35 -1.55
N ALA A 358 -15.85 -1.15 -2.43
CA ALA A 358 -16.45 -1.45 -3.72
C ALA A 358 -17.62 -2.44 -3.56
N PRO A 359 -18.65 -2.37 -4.42
CA PRO A 359 -19.68 -3.40 -4.51
C PRO A 359 -19.04 -4.80 -4.60
N ASP A 360 -19.49 -5.72 -3.75
CA ASP A 360 -18.92 -7.06 -3.66
C ASP A 360 -20.06 -8.09 -3.63
N ILE A 361 -20.03 -9.08 -4.53
CA ILE A 361 -21.11 -10.08 -4.65
C ILE A 361 -21.22 -10.91 -3.37
N GLU A 362 -22.36 -10.82 -2.71
CA GLU A 362 -22.68 -11.61 -1.52
C GLU A 362 -23.15 -13.01 -1.89
N GLU A 363 -24.09 -13.10 -2.84
CA GLU A 363 -24.70 -14.37 -3.25
C GLU A 363 -25.26 -14.34 -4.67
N ALA A 364 -25.45 -15.54 -5.23
CA ALA A 364 -26.18 -15.80 -6.45
C ALA A 364 -27.29 -16.85 -6.18
N ILE A 365 -28.54 -16.51 -6.45
CA ILE A 365 -29.70 -17.34 -6.13
C ILE A 365 -30.54 -17.61 -7.38
N ARG A 366 -30.96 -18.87 -7.58
CA ARG A 366 -31.97 -19.24 -8.57
C ARG A 366 -33.33 -18.68 -8.17
N ILE A 367 -33.94 -17.91 -9.07
CA ILE A 367 -35.26 -17.29 -8.86
C ILE A 367 -36.29 -17.71 -9.93
N GLY A 368 -35.85 -18.49 -10.92
CA GLY A 368 -36.70 -19.05 -11.96
C GLY A 368 -35.93 -20.09 -12.80
N PRO A 369 -36.57 -20.68 -13.83
CA PRO A 369 -35.94 -21.72 -14.65
C PRO A 369 -34.61 -21.28 -15.28
N ALA A 370 -34.55 -20.05 -15.79
CA ALA A 370 -33.38 -19.45 -16.44
C ALA A 370 -33.03 -18.08 -15.83
N GLN A 371 -33.34 -17.87 -14.54
CA GLN A 371 -33.13 -16.57 -13.88
C GLN A 371 -32.31 -16.71 -12.60
N ILE A 372 -31.34 -15.81 -12.46
CA ILE A 372 -30.42 -15.74 -11.33
C ILE A 372 -30.46 -14.33 -10.75
N ARG A 373 -30.68 -14.20 -9.44
CA ARG A 373 -30.50 -12.95 -8.69
C ARG A 373 -29.07 -12.90 -8.17
N LEU A 374 -28.39 -11.78 -8.42
CA LEU A 374 -27.07 -11.45 -7.87
C LEU A 374 -27.24 -10.35 -6.85
N THR A 375 -26.89 -10.62 -5.59
CA THR A 375 -26.98 -9.65 -4.48
C THR A 375 -25.59 -9.13 -4.14
N PHE A 376 -25.43 -7.82 -3.98
CA PHE A 376 -24.16 -7.17 -3.67
C PHE A 376 -24.23 -6.43 -2.33
N LYS A 377 -23.16 -6.57 -1.54
CA LYS A 377 -22.93 -5.74 -0.35
C LYS A 377 -22.03 -4.54 -0.67
N HIS A 378 -21.87 -3.67 0.32
CA HIS A 378 -21.06 -2.44 0.24
C HIS A 378 -21.58 -1.41 -0.79
N ILE A 379 -22.89 -1.40 -1.02
CA ILE A 379 -23.57 -0.36 -1.79
C ILE A 379 -23.96 0.79 -0.86
N SER A 380 -23.70 2.02 -1.28
CA SER A 380 -23.99 3.23 -0.49
C SER A 380 -25.26 3.93 -0.93
N ASP A 381 -25.61 3.84 -2.21
CA ASP A 381 -26.90 4.30 -2.74
C ASP A 381 -27.61 3.16 -3.47
N ARG A 382 -27.19 2.86 -4.70
CA ARG A 382 -27.72 1.76 -5.53
C ARG A 382 -26.70 1.30 -6.54
N LEU A 383 -26.82 0.07 -7.00
CA LEU A 383 -26.16 -0.40 -8.21
C LEU A 383 -26.64 0.39 -9.42
N PHE A 384 -25.69 0.84 -10.21
CA PHE A 384 -25.94 1.53 -11.45
C PHE A 384 -25.25 0.78 -12.60
N VAL A 385 -26.05 0.42 -13.59
CA VAL A 385 -25.61 -0.19 -14.84
C VAL A 385 -25.75 0.88 -15.92
N TYR A 386 -24.67 1.17 -16.63
CA TYR A 386 -24.71 2.10 -17.77
C TYR A 386 -25.60 1.50 -18.87
N ASP A 387 -26.39 2.32 -19.54
CA ASP A 387 -27.50 1.94 -20.45
C ASP A 387 -27.02 1.07 -21.63
N GLU A 388 -26.82 -0.21 -21.36
CA GLU A 388 -26.47 -1.27 -22.31
C GLU A 388 -27.57 -2.34 -22.31
N GLY A 389 -27.76 -2.98 -23.47
CA GLY A 389 -28.54 -4.21 -23.56
C GLY A 389 -27.92 -5.32 -22.71
N ALA A 390 -28.63 -6.43 -22.54
CA ALA A 390 -28.15 -7.55 -21.71
C ALA A 390 -26.80 -8.13 -22.19
N ASP A 391 -26.45 -7.95 -23.46
CA ASP A 391 -25.18 -8.34 -24.08
C ASP A 391 -23.97 -7.47 -23.68
N GLY A 392 -24.25 -6.33 -23.03
CA GLY A 392 -23.27 -5.43 -22.42
C GLY A 392 -22.97 -5.73 -20.95
N LEU A 393 -23.83 -6.49 -20.26
CA LEU A 393 -23.58 -6.87 -18.88
C LEU A 393 -22.30 -7.72 -18.76
N PRO A 394 -21.48 -7.48 -17.72
CA PRO A 394 -20.26 -8.25 -17.51
C PRO A 394 -20.52 -9.60 -16.83
N PHE A 395 -21.76 -10.11 -16.87
CA PHE A 395 -22.17 -11.33 -16.19
C PHE A 395 -22.36 -12.47 -17.17
N VAL A 396 -21.73 -13.61 -16.87
CA VAL A 396 -21.89 -14.85 -17.62
C VAL A 396 -22.09 -16.00 -16.64
N ALA A 397 -23.08 -16.84 -16.92
CA ALA A 397 -23.28 -18.09 -16.20
C ALA A 397 -22.53 -19.22 -16.92
N GLU A 398 -22.17 -20.26 -16.19
CA GLU A 398 -21.53 -21.46 -16.72
C GLU A 398 -22.22 -22.67 -16.09
N ASP A 399 -22.58 -23.65 -16.90
CA ASP A 399 -23.13 -24.93 -16.48
C ASP A 399 -22.35 -26.10 -17.08
N GLU A 400 -22.85 -27.33 -16.93
CA GLU A 400 -22.18 -28.53 -17.45
C GLU A 400 -22.04 -28.57 -18.99
N GLU A 401 -22.83 -27.78 -19.72
CA GLU A 401 -22.75 -27.66 -21.19
C GLU A 401 -21.98 -26.41 -21.66
N GLY A 402 -21.55 -25.55 -20.75
CA GLY A 402 -20.69 -24.39 -21.01
C GLY A 402 -21.33 -23.05 -20.67
N PHE A 403 -20.88 -21.99 -21.35
CA PHE A 403 -21.25 -20.62 -21.02
C PHE A 403 -22.66 -20.23 -21.49
N LEU A 404 -23.34 -19.47 -20.63
CA LEU A 404 -24.70 -18.96 -20.74
C LEU A 404 -24.67 -17.44 -20.58
N HIS A 405 -24.87 -16.71 -21.67
CA HIS A 405 -24.94 -15.25 -21.65
C HIS A 405 -26.32 -14.75 -21.23
N ALA A 406 -26.34 -13.60 -20.54
CA ALA A 406 -27.57 -12.91 -20.22
C ALA A 406 -28.25 -12.39 -21.50
N VAL A 407 -29.55 -12.64 -21.62
CA VAL A 407 -30.43 -12.13 -22.68
C VAL A 407 -31.39 -11.05 -22.18
N GLY A 408 -31.46 -10.86 -20.86
CA GLY A 408 -32.24 -9.83 -20.20
C GLY A 408 -31.74 -9.59 -18.78
N TYR A 409 -32.05 -8.43 -18.21
CA TYR A 409 -31.83 -8.17 -16.80
C TYR A 409 -32.84 -7.18 -16.24
N GLU A 410 -32.97 -7.18 -14.91
CA GLU A 410 -33.79 -6.24 -14.14
C GLU A 410 -33.02 -5.83 -12.88
N LEU A 411 -33.07 -4.54 -12.54
CA LEU A 411 -32.63 -4.04 -11.24
C LEU A 411 -33.82 -4.15 -10.27
N GLU A 412 -33.82 -5.20 -9.44
CA GLU A 412 -34.95 -5.49 -8.55
C GLU A 412 -35.01 -4.53 -7.36
N ASP A 413 -33.85 -4.18 -6.82
CA ASP A 413 -33.67 -3.30 -5.67
C ASP A 413 -32.28 -2.62 -5.73
N PRO A 414 -31.93 -1.71 -4.81
CA PRO A 414 -30.63 -1.02 -4.85
C PRO A 414 -29.39 -1.92 -4.81
N HIS A 415 -29.51 -3.18 -4.36
CA HIS A 415 -28.42 -4.11 -4.12
C HIS A 415 -28.44 -5.34 -5.05
N SER A 416 -29.50 -5.53 -5.82
CA SER A 416 -29.76 -6.77 -6.54
C SER A 416 -29.94 -6.58 -8.05
N ILE A 417 -29.33 -7.47 -8.82
CA ILE A 417 -29.52 -7.58 -10.28
C ILE A 417 -30.05 -8.99 -10.59
N ALA A 418 -31.23 -9.08 -11.19
CA ALA A 418 -31.74 -10.32 -11.76
C ALA A 418 -31.31 -10.42 -13.22
N ILE A 419 -30.58 -11.49 -13.58
CA ILE A 419 -30.22 -11.80 -14.96
C ILE A 419 -31.09 -12.94 -15.50
N THR A 420 -31.50 -12.84 -16.76
CA THR A 420 -32.21 -13.88 -17.49
C THR A 420 -31.28 -14.49 -18.53
N LEU A 421 -31.13 -15.81 -18.53
CA LEU A 421 -30.29 -16.57 -19.44
C LEU A 421 -31.07 -17.04 -20.67
N GLY A 422 -30.38 -17.32 -21.77
CA GLY A 422 -31.01 -17.78 -23.02
C GLY A 422 -31.66 -19.17 -22.93
N ARG A 423 -31.31 -19.97 -21.92
CA ARG A 423 -31.92 -21.27 -21.61
C ARG A 423 -31.83 -21.57 -20.12
N GLU A 424 -32.60 -22.56 -19.67
CA GLU A 424 -32.39 -23.20 -18.37
C GLU A 424 -31.03 -23.93 -18.35
N TRP A 425 -30.33 -23.86 -17.22
CA TRP A 425 -29.04 -24.51 -17.05
C TRP A 425 -29.19 -25.99 -16.69
N ILE A 426 -28.16 -26.77 -16.97
CA ILE A 426 -28.10 -28.21 -16.74
C ILE A 426 -27.09 -28.50 -15.63
N GLY A 427 -27.54 -29.22 -14.61
CA GLY A 427 -26.69 -29.61 -13.49
C GLY A 427 -26.37 -28.43 -12.58
N GLU A 428 -25.10 -28.32 -12.20
CA GLU A 428 -24.61 -27.20 -11.40
C GLU A 428 -24.41 -25.93 -12.25
N CYS A 429 -24.56 -24.76 -11.64
CA CYS A 429 -24.36 -23.48 -12.30
C CYS A 429 -23.51 -22.54 -11.45
N TRP A 430 -22.61 -21.83 -12.12
CA TRP A 430 -21.76 -20.80 -11.54
C TRP A 430 -21.93 -19.49 -12.31
N VAL A 431 -21.79 -18.37 -11.63
CA VAL A 431 -21.80 -17.03 -12.24
C VAL A 431 -20.44 -16.38 -12.06
N HIS A 432 -20.03 -15.69 -13.12
CA HIS A 432 -18.82 -14.91 -13.21
C HIS A 432 -19.18 -13.45 -13.51
N GLY A 433 -18.44 -12.51 -12.92
CA GLY A 433 -18.67 -11.08 -13.08
C GLY A 433 -17.38 -10.36 -13.41
N ALA A 434 -17.32 -9.77 -14.61
CA ALA A 434 -16.14 -9.07 -15.14
C ALA A 434 -14.84 -9.91 -14.99
N SER A 435 -14.95 -11.21 -15.25
CA SER A 435 -13.89 -12.19 -15.01
C SER A 435 -12.86 -12.27 -16.12
N GLU A 436 -13.23 -11.91 -17.35
CA GLU A 436 -12.36 -11.94 -18.52
C GLU A 436 -11.10 -11.08 -18.34
N GLN A 437 -10.02 -11.40 -19.07
CA GLN A 437 -8.79 -10.61 -19.01
C GLN A 437 -9.03 -9.16 -19.43
N ASN A 438 -9.92 -8.95 -20.40
CA ASN A 438 -10.33 -7.66 -20.91
C ASN A 438 -11.86 -7.66 -21.09
N PRO A 439 -12.63 -7.58 -19.98
CA PRO A 439 -14.07 -7.60 -20.04
C PRO A 439 -14.59 -6.36 -20.78
N LYS A 440 -15.78 -6.48 -21.37
CA LYS A 440 -16.47 -5.39 -22.06
C LYS A 440 -16.69 -4.17 -21.13
N SER A 441 -16.92 -3.03 -21.77
CA SER A 441 -16.48 -1.69 -21.34
C SER A 441 -17.07 -1.16 -20.03
N PHE A 442 -18.17 -1.71 -19.50
CA PHE A 442 -18.82 -1.19 -18.31
C PHE A 442 -19.15 -2.27 -17.30
N VAL A 443 -18.66 -2.07 -16.08
CA VAL A 443 -19.05 -2.87 -14.91
C VAL A 443 -20.01 -2.05 -14.06
N PRO A 444 -21.00 -2.69 -13.40
CA PRO A 444 -21.85 -2.00 -12.44
C PRO A 444 -21.03 -1.24 -11.39
N VAL A 445 -21.51 -0.06 -11.04
CA VAL A 445 -20.90 0.81 -10.03
C VAL A 445 -21.89 1.08 -8.90
N ASP A 446 -21.41 1.44 -7.72
CA ASP A 446 -22.25 2.11 -6.73
C ASP A 446 -22.48 3.56 -7.15
N PHE A 447 -23.74 4.00 -7.26
CA PHE A 447 -24.08 5.32 -7.79
C PHE A 447 -23.54 6.48 -6.95
N ALA A 448 -23.36 6.31 -5.64
CA ALA A 448 -22.83 7.37 -4.78
C ALA A 448 -21.31 7.51 -4.91
N SER A 449 -20.59 6.41 -4.72
CA SER A 449 -19.12 6.39 -4.72
C SER A 449 -18.50 6.33 -6.13
N HIS A 450 -19.27 5.89 -7.11
CA HIS A 450 -18.82 5.53 -8.46
C HIS A 450 -17.71 4.46 -8.48
N LEU A 451 -17.56 3.69 -7.39
CA LEU A 451 -16.65 2.56 -7.36
C LEU A 451 -17.24 1.42 -8.19
N PRO A 452 -16.47 0.83 -9.12
CA PRO A 452 -16.89 -0.38 -9.81
C PRO A 452 -16.96 -1.56 -8.83
N MET A 453 -17.85 -2.51 -9.12
CA MET A 453 -17.86 -3.77 -8.40
C MET A 453 -16.52 -4.49 -8.51
N LEU A 454 -16.19 -5.27 -7.47
CA LEU A 454 -15.09 -6.23 -7.55
C LEU A 454 -15.47 -7.34 -8.53
N SER A 455 -14.54 -7.69 -9.42
CA SER A 455 -14.69 -8.87 -10.26
C SER A 455 -14.76 -10.13 -9.40
N PHE A 456 -15.51 -11.12 -9.88
CA PHE A 456 -15.63 -12.42 -9.23
C PHE A 456 -15.68 -13.56 -10.26
N TYR A 457 -15.29 -14.75 -9.83
CA TYR A 457 -15.25 -15.95 -10.68
C TYR A 457 -15.74 -17.16 -9.88
N GLY A 458 -16.60 -17.97 -10.48
CA GLY A 458 -17.04 -19.24 -9.92
C GLY A 458 -17.99 -19.11 -8.72
N VAL A 459 -18.84 -18.09 -8.68
CA VAL A 459 -19.85 -17.97 -7.62
C VAL A 459 -20.98 -18.96 -7.89
N ARG A 460 -21.10 -19.99 -7.07
CA ARG A 460 -22.12 -21.03 -7.23
C ARG A 460 -23.52 -20.45 -7.08
N VAL A 461 -24.41 -20.77 -8.03
CA VAL A 461 -25.84 -20.47 -7.94
C VAL A 461 -26.47 -21.44 -6.94
N THR A 462 -27.14 -20.90 -5.94
CA THR A 462 -27.85 -21.68 -4.92
C THR A 462 -29.35 -21.59 -5.10
N GLU A 463 -30.08 -22.61 -4.67
CA GLU A 463 -31.54 -22.58 -4.67
C GLU A 463 -32.06 -21.61 -3.60
N GLN A 464 -33.15 -20.90 -3.92
CA GLN A 464 -33.80 -20.04 -2.95
C GLN A 464 -34.25 -20.88 -1.74
N LYS A 465 -33.69 -20.60 -0.56
CA LYS A 465 -34.13 -21.28 0.67
C LYS A 465 -35.63 -21.05 0.84
N PRO A 466 -36.44 -22.10 1.06
CA PRO A 466 -37.86 -21.92 1.31
C PRO A 466 -38.07 -21.14 2.62
N GLY A 467 -38.44 -19.86 2.49
CA GLY A 467 -39.07 -19.04 3.53
C GLY A 467 -38.27 -18.82 4.82
N GLY A 468 -37.37 -17.84 4.83
CA GLY A 468 -37.16 -17.06 6.05
C GLY A 468 -38.32 -16.10 6.20
N ALA A 469 -39.35 -16.50 6.95
CA ALA A 469 -40.42 -15.58 7.33
C ALA A 469 -39.80 -14.41 8.09
N THR A 470 -39.98 -13.20 7.56
CA THR A 470 -39.83 -11.95 8.30
C THR A 470 -40.77 -12.03 9.51
N LEU A 471 -40.20 -12.05 10.71
CA LEU A 471 -40.91 -11.75 11.96
C LEU A 471 -40.61 -10.31 12.36
#